data_AF-A0A1A7ZWF3-F1
#
_entry.id   AF-A0A1A7ZWF3-F1
#
_cell.length_a   1.000
_cell.length_b   1.000
_cell.length_c   1.000
_cell.angle_alpha   90.00
_cell.angle_beta   90.00
_cell.angle_gamma   90.00
#
_symmetry.space_group_name_H-M   'P 1'
#
loop_
_entity.id
_entity.type
_entity.pdbx_description
1 polymer ?
#
loop_
_entity_poly.entity_id
_entity_poly.type
_entity_poly.pdbx_seq_one_letter_code
_entity_poly.pdbx_strand_id
1 'polypeptide(L)'
;MGLRVLWIISHEGGENASIRFSRRFPTVEHRARSLSGSSYVAVPEDSLILQPLLTELGISSSNKSYVAQRDDCIYRPRSPALELRLDGEKTLWPVLNISQGSLILACLPLVDVPSETRPPLSSLLSVSQGLTLLAGLQTFLLGSGGKPYGDGLISRLEMLPSALLQVCPLGTPLDVPLVGVPTTPAVPIPAGTQKQPAWKTGLHRGRAMVNVAVTETVRSMQYGNQSRQDLWDVYGTVTCKCEVEGVLPNVTVTLSLPPNGSPLQDILVHPCVTSLDSSILTSSSVDNLDGSAFSGPYKFPFSPPLEPFRLCSYTSQVPVPPILGLYQLKEEDNQLRLTASLKLHETVKNNFEYCEAHLPLFNRNQMGGADVKVSFGQVDVSKEKNLLVWALGMYQILQPQVKKIFY
;
A
#
# COMPACT_ATOMS: atom_id res chain seq x y z
N MET A 1 -22.98 3.43 -7.68
CA MET A 1 -21.61 2.93 -7.49
C MET A 1 -21.24 2.01 -8.63
N GLY A 2 -20.19 2.34 -9.38
CA GLY A 2 -19.74 1.53 -10.51
C GLY A 2 -18.46 2.10 -11.11
N LEU A 3 -17.80 1.31 -11.95
CA LEU A 3 -16.61 1.67 -12.71
C LEU A 3 -17.02 1.97 -14.14
N ARG A 4 -16.54 3.09 -14.67
CA ARG A 4 -16.75 3.50 -16.07
C ARG A 4 -15.84 2.69 -16.98
N VAL A 5 -14.60 2.47 -16.57
CA VAL A 5 -13.58 1.76 -17.33
C VAL A 5 -12.47 1.22 -16.43
N LEU A 6 -11.84 0.12 -16.86
CA LEU A 6 -10.69 -0.54 -16.26
C LEU A 6 -9.60 -0.74 -17.32
N TRP A 7 -8.35 -0.48 -16.97
CA TRP A 7 -7.16 -0.68 -17.79
C TRP A 7 -6.10 -1.49 -17.05
N ILE A 8 -5.41 -2.36 -17.79
CA ILE A 8 -4.19 -3.01 -17.35
C ILE A 8 -3.11 -2.70 -18.36
N ILE A 9 -2.01 -2.14 -17.88
CA ILE A 9 -0.92 -1.61 -18.69
C ILE A 9 0.35 -2.30 -18.24
N SER A 10 1.14 -2.80 -19.19
CA SER A 10 2.51 -3.22 -18.93
C SER A 10 3.46 -2.16 -19.46
N HIS A 11 4.55 -1.87 -18.75
CA HIS A 11 5.63 -1.04 -19.25
C HIS A 11 6.98 -1.74 -19.03
N GLU A 12 7.79 -1.83 -20.08
CA GLU A 12 9.17 -2.30 -19.99
C GLU A 12 10.11 -1.10 -20.15
N GLY A 13 10.86 -0.77 -19.09
CA GLY A 13 11.99 0.17 -19.16
C GLY A 13 11.67 1.56 -19.73
N GLY A 14 10.47 2.11 -19.49
CA GLY A 14 10.06 3.45 -19.92
C GLY A 14 9.73 3.61 -21.41
N GLU A 15 10.29 2.75 -22.29
CA GLU A 15 10.14 2.91 -23.75
C GLU A 15 8.95 2.13 -24.35
N ASN A 16 8.59 0.98 -23.78
CA ASN A 16 7.52 0.11 -24.31
C ASN A 16 6.38 -0.08 -23.31
N ALA A 17 5.52 0.92 -23.21
CA ALA A 17 4.24 0.79 -22.50
C ALA A 17 3.13 0.37 -23.46
N SER A 18 2.30 -0.58 -23.05
CA SER A 18 1.15 -1.06 -23.84
C SER A 18 -0.02 -1.44 -22.94
N ILE A 19 -1.23 -1.16 -23.41
CA ILE A 19 -2.47 -1.60 -22.77
C ILE A 19 -2.67 -3.07 -23.11
N ARG A 20 -2.58 -3.93 -22.09
CA ARG A 20 -2.77 -5.39 -22.20
C ARG A 20 -4.24 -5.79 -22.09
N PHE A 21 -5.03 -5.00 -21.38
CA PHE A 21 -6.45 -5.23 -21.22
C PHE A 21 -7.18 -3.92 -20.97
N SER A 22 -8.38 -3.79 -21.55
CA SER A 22 -9.27 -2.65 -21.34
C SER A 22 -10.72 -3.14 -21.31
N ARG A 23 -11.50 -2.64 -20.36
CA ARG A 23 -12.93 -2.92 -20.26
C ARG A 23 -13.69 -1.64 -19.95
N ARG A 24 -14.53 -1.22 -20.89
CA ARG A 24 -15.52 -0.15 -20.69
C ARG A 24 -16.85 -0.73 -20.21
N PHE A 25 -17.56 0.00 -19.37
CA PHE A 25 -18.88 -0.38 -18.85
C PHE A 25 -19.94 0.62 -19.32
N PRO A 26 -20.63 0.36 -20.46
CA PRO A 26 -21.57 1.31 -21.06
C PRO A 26 -22.72 1.73 -20.14
N THR A 27 -23.18 0.83 -19.29
CA THR A 27 -24.22 1.08 -18.28
C THR A 27 -23.81 2.17 -17.30
N VAL A 28 -22.57 2.11 -16.81
CA VAL A 28 -22.02 3.09 -15.88
C VAL A 28 -21.69 4.39 -16.61
N GLU A 29 -21.22 4.32 -17.86
CA GLU A 29 -20.94 5.49 -18.68
C GLU A 29 -22.21 6.30 -19.00
N HIS A 30 -23.31 5.62 -19.30
CA HIS A 30 -24.61 6.26 -19.49
C HIS A 30 -25.09 6.98 -18.22
N ARG A 31 -24.91 6.35 -17.05
CA ARG A 31 -25.21 6.96 -15.75
C ARG A 31 -24.30 8.17 -15.47
N ALA A 32 -23.00 8.08 -15.78
CA ALA A 32 -22.06 9.19 -15.65
C ALA A 32 -22.50 10.42 -16.46
N ARG A 33 -22.92 10.20 -17.71
CA ARG A 33 -23.47 11.24 -18.59
C ARG A 33 -24.74 11.87 -18.02
N SER A 34 -25.64 11.04 -17.50
CA SER A 34 -26.92 11.49 -16.93
C SER A 34 -26.72 12.32 -15.66
N LEU A 35 -25.74 11.96 -14.81
CA LEU A 35 -25.46 12.67 -13.56
C LEU A 35 -24.64 13.95 -13.75
N SER A 36 -23.67 13.94 -14.66
CA SER A 36 -22.73 15.06 -14.82
C SER A 36 -23.22 16.12 -15.81
N GLY A 37 -24.22 15.83 -16.64
CA GLY A 37 -24.81 16.80 -17.55
C GLY A 37 -23.75 17.50 -18.44
N SER A 38 -23.64 18.82 -18.32
CA SER A 38 -22.68 19.65 -19.07
C SER A 38 -21.22 19.49 -18.64
N SER A 39 -20.95 19.02 -17.42
CA SER A 39 -19.59 18.76 -16.92
C SER A 39 -19.08 17.35 -17.24
N TYR A 40 -19.88 16.56 -17.99
CA TYR A 40 -19.52 15.21 -18.40
C TYR A 40 -18.30 15.20 -19.33
N VAL A 41 -17.28 14.42 -18.94
CA VAL A 41 -16.13 14.09 -19.79
C VAL A 41 -16.22 12.61 -20.16
N ALA A 42 -16.35 12.31 -21.46
CA ALA A 42 -16.39 10.94 -21.96
C ALA A 42 -15.04 10.22 -21.79
N VAL A 43 -15.08 8.91 -21.58
CA VAL A 43 -13.86 8.09 -21.61
C VAL A 43 -13.31 8.06 -23.04
N PRO A 44 -12.10 8.56 -23.30
CA PRO A 44 -11.51 8.57 -24.64
C PRO A 44 -11.03 7.17 -25.04
N GLU A 45 -10.52 7.07 -26.27
CA GLU A 45 -9.90 5.85 -26.78
C GLU A 45 -8.65 5.48 -25.98
N ASP A 46 -8.33 4.17 -25.97
CA ASP A 46 -7.26 3.61 -25.16
C ASP A 46 -5.88 4.19 -25.54
N SER A 47 -5.66 4.45 -26.82
CA SER A 47 -4.45 5.10 -27.36
C SER A 47 -4.20 6.49 -26.78
N LEU A 48 -5.26 7.24 -26.46
CA LEU A 48 -5.18 8.60 -25.95
C LEU A 48 -4.97 8.68 -24.43
N ILE A 49 -5.21 7.58 -23.70
CA ILE A 49 -5.05 7.52 -22.22
C ILE A 49 -3.62 7.22 -21.81
N LEU A 50 -2.93 6.39 -22.59
CA LEU A 50 -1.66 5.80 -22.19
C LEU A 50 -0.60 6.88 -21.89
N GLN A 51 -0.41 7.84 -22.80
CA GLN A 51 0.61 8.88 -22.64
C GLN A 51 0.34 9.84 -21.47
N PRO A 52 -0.88 10.39 -21.29
CA PRO A 52 -1.22 11.18 -20.11
C PRO A 52 -1.00 10.44 -18.80
N LEU A 53 -1.41 9.16 -18.73
CA LEU A 53 -1.26 8.36 -17.51
C LEU A 53 0.21 8.10 -17.16
N LEU A 54 1.04 7.72 -18.14
CA LEU A 54 2.48 7.51 -17.92
C LEU A 54 3.21 8.79 -17.54
N THR A 55 2.76 9.94 -18.08
CA THR A 55 3.32 11.24 -17.74
C THR A 55 3.02 11.61 -16.29
N GLU A 56 1.77 11.47 -15.84
CA GLU A 56 1.37 11.73 -14.45
C GLU A 56 2.04 10.76 -13.46
N LEU A 57 2.27 9.50 -13.86
CA LEU A 57 3.01 8.52 -13.04
C LEU A 57 4.53 8.72 -13.06
N GLY A 58 5.02 9.62 -13.91
CA GLY A 58 6.44 9.87 -14.11
C GLY A 58 7.24 8.73 -14.73
N ILE A 59 6.56 7.89 -15.50
CA ILE A 59 7.13 6.75 -16.25
C ILE A 59 7.40 7.13 -17.73
N SER A 60 6.97 8.31 -18.16
CA SER A 60 7.10 8.79 -19.55
C SER A 60 8.54 8.88 -20.05
N SER A 61 8.73 8.51 -21.33
CA SER A 61 9.98 8.27 -22.05
C SER A 61 10.77 9.51 -22.48
N SER A 62 10.37 10.72 -22.09
CA SER A 62 11.16 11.89 -22.47
C SER A 62 12.36 12.02 -21.54
N ASN A 63 13.57 12.21 -22.09
CA ASN A 63 14.80 12.62 -21.38
C ASN A 63 14.66 13.93 -20.57
N LYS A 64 13.46 14.45 -20.37
CA LYS A 64 13.17 15.56 -19.48
C LYS A 64 13.00 15.00 -18.08
N SER A 65 14.04 15.15 -17.27
CA SER A 65 14.00 14.93 -15.83
C SER A 65 12.93 15.76 -15.11
N TYR A 66 12.46 16.84 -15.76
CA TYR A 66 11.46 17.76 -15.25
C TYR A 66 10.32 17.99 -16.24
N VAL A 67 9.09 17.78 -15.77
CA VAL A 67 7.82 18.10 -16.43
C VAL A 67 7.07 19.05 -15.50
N ALA A 68 6.98 20.34 -15.85
CA ALA A 68 6.37 21.37 -14.99
C ALA A 68 4.95 21.01 -14.50
N GLN A 69 4.18 20.29 -15.31
CA GLN A 69 2.83 19.86 -14.94
C GLN A 69 2.80 18.85 -13.77
N ARG A 70 3.92 18.14 -13.53
CA ARG A 70 4.10 17.07 -12.52
C ARG A 70 5.10 17.44 -11.41
N ASP A 71 6.19 18.12 -11.76
CA ASP A 71 7.37 18.29 -10.90
C ASP A 71 7.48 19.69 -10.27
N ASP A 72 6.57 20.60 -10.61
CA ASP A 72 6.54 21.93 -9.99
C ASP A 72 6.18 21.83 -8.49
N CYS A 73 6.78 22.69 -7.66
CA CYS A 73 6.57 22.72 -6.21
C CYS A 73 5.11 23.04 -5.82
N ILE A 74 4.32 23.56 -6.76
CA ILE A 74 2.89 23.81 -6.61
C ILE A 74 2.06 22.54 -6.82
N TYR A 75 2.54 21.60 -7.64
CA TYR A 75 1.85 20.36 -7.92
C TYR A 75 1.91 19.42 -6.71
N ARG A 76 0.75 18.95 -6.28
CA ARG A 76 0.62 17.97 -5.20
C ARG A 76 0.24 16.63 -5.82
N PRO A 77 1.15 15.64 -5.89
CA PRO A 77 0.81 14.33 -6.41
C PRO A 77 -0.31 13.72 -5.56
N ARG A 78 -1.40 13.31 -6.23
CA ARG A 78 -2.61 12.79 -5.57
C ARG A 78 -2.69 11.27 -5.62
N SER A 79 -1.58 10.56 -5.47
CA SER A 79 -1.60 9.10 -5.43
C SER A 79 -2.52 8.60 -4.29
N PRO A 80 -3.41 7.62 -4.53
CA PRO A 80 -3.58 6.82 -5.75
C PRO A 80 -4.63 7.34 -6.77
N ALA A 81 -5.17 8.54 -6.60
CA ALA A 81 -6.22 9.13 -7.43
C ALA A 81 -5.72 10.33 -8.26
N LEU A 82 -5.41 10.06 -9.53
CA LEU A 82 -4.84 11.02 -10.47
C LEU A 82 -5.89 11.89 -11.16
N GLU A 83 -5.40 12.98 -11.73
CA GLU A 83 -6.12 13.89 -12.57
C GLU A 83 -5.50 13.87 -13.97
N LEU A 84 -6.14 13.21 -14.93
CA LEU A 84 -5.60 13.11 -16.28
C LEU A 84 -6.15 14.25 -17.15
N ARG A 85 -5.27 15.17 -17.55
CA ARG A 85 -5.60 16.21 -18.53
C ARG A 85 -5.61 15.59 -19.93
N LEU A 86 -6.75 15.70 -20.61
CA LEU A 86 -6.94 15.31 -22.00
C LEU A 86 -6.83 16.54 -22.91
N ASP A 87 -6.74 16.30 -24.22
CA ASP A 87 -6.78 17.38 -25.21
C ASP A 87 -8.05 18.23 -25.08
N GLY A 88 -7.89 19.56 -25.11
CA GLY A 88 -8.99 20.52 -25.08
C GLY A 88 -9.54 20.86 -23.68
N GLU A 89 -8.65 21.02 -22.68
CA GLU A 89 -8.98 21.44 -21.29
C GLU A 89 -9.94 20.50 -20.53
N LYS A 90 -10.18 19.30 -21.05
CA LYS A 90 -11.02 18.28 -20.40
C LYS A 90 -10.17 17.43 -19.49
N THR A 91 -10.74 17.05 -18.35
CA THR A 91 -10.00 16.31 -17.34
C THR A 91 -10.77 15.10 -16.87
N LEU A 92 -10.11 13.93 -16.86
CA LEU A 92 -10.64 12.74 -16.22
C LEU A 92 -10.20 12.70 -14.76
N TRP A 93 -11.19 12.62 -13.88
CA TRP A 93 -10.96 12.55 -12.45
C TRP A 93 -12.11 11.79 -11.75
N PRO A 94 -11.83 11.01 -10.70
CA PRO A 94 -10.51 10.57 -10.25
C PRO A 94 -10.08 9.31 -11.02
N VAL A 95 -8.89 9.31 -11.64
CA VAL A 95 -8.32 8.08 -12.23
C VAL A 95 -7.52 7.37 -11.16
N LEU A 96 -8.03 6.24 -10.70
CA LEU A 96 -7.37 5.44 -9.68
C LEU A 96 -6.31 4.58 -10.33
N ASN A 97 -5.17 4.42 -9.68
CA ASN A 97 -4.12 3.52 -10.14
C ASN A 97 -3.41 2.82 -8.99
N ILE A 98 -2.86 1.65 -9.30
CA ILE A 98 -1.83 0.97 -8.51
C ILE A 98 -0.75 0.46 -9.46
N SER A 99 0.50 0.55 -9.04
CA SER A 99 1.65 0.12 -9.83
C SER A 99 2.50 -0.87 -9.04
N GLN A 100 2.90 -1.97 -9.67
CA GLN A 100 3.86 -2.91 -9.10
C GLN A 100 4.79 -3.45 -10.19
N GLY A 101 6.09 -3.12 -10.07
CA GLY A 101 7.06 -3.40 -11.12
C GLY A 101 6.62 -2.75 -12.43
N SER A 102 6.56 -3.54 -13.51
CA SER A 102 6.11 -3.13 -14.84
C SER A 102 4.60 -3.05 -15.03
N LEU A 103 3.80 -3.52 -14.07
CA LEU A 103 2.36 -3.62 -14.23
C LEU A 103 1.66 -2.43 -13.56
N ILE A 104 0.83 -1.74 -14.32
CA ILE A 104 -0.02 -0.64 -13.85
C ILE A 104 -1.47 -1.07 -14.06
N LEU A 105 -2.25 -1.06 -12.99
CA LEU A 105 -3.70 -1.25 -13.07
C LEU A 105 -4.35 0.09 -12.78
N ALA A 106 -5.29 0.52 -13.64
CA ALA A 106 -5.99 1.77 -13.47
C ALA A 106 -7.48 1.62 -13.72
N CYS A 107 -8.31 2.40 -13.03
CA CYS A 107 -9.74 2.45 -13.30
C CYS A 107 -10.29 3.86 -13.11
N LEU A 108 -11.41 4.13 -13.77
CA LEU A 108 -12.17 5.36 -13.58
C LEU A 108 -13.51 5.01 -12.91
N PRO A 109 -13.66 5.24 -11.60
CA PRO A 109 -14.95 5.11 -10.91
C PRO A 109 -15.95 6.18 -11.36
N LEU A 110 -17.23 5.86 -11.15
CA LEU A 110 -18.30 6.84 -11.18
C LEU A 110 -18.29 7.67 -9.89
N VAL A 111 -18.29 8.99 -10.04
CA VAL A 111 -18.53 9.92 -8.93
C VAL A 111 -20.02 10.22 -8.93
N ASP A 112 -20.73 9.69 -7.94
CA ASP A 112 -22.19 9.77 -7.81
C ASP A 112 -22.66 11.06 -7.09
N VAL A 113 -21.78 12.06 -6.91
CA VAL A 113 -22.08 13.31 -6.21
C VAL A 113 -22.27 14.44 -7.23
N PRO A 114 -23.47 15.03 -7.34
CA PRO A 114 -23.68 16.23 -8.14
C PRO A 114 -23.08 17.42 -7.39
N SER A 115 -21.93 17.93 -7.84
CA SER A 115 -21.34 19.10 -7.21
C SER A 115 -20.60 19.98 -8.21
N GLU A 116 -20.78 21.30 -8.04
CA GLU A 116 -20.01 22.33 -8.74
C GLU A 116 -18.52 22.29 -8.34
N THR A 117 -18.23 21.78 -7.14
CA THR A 117 -16.88 21.60 -6.58
C THR A 117 -16.59 20.13 -6.31
N ARG A 118 -15.39 19.65 -6.66
CA ARG A 118 -15.00 18.24 -6.45
C ARG A 118 -15.02 17.87 -4.96
N PRO A 119 -15.72 16.79 -4.56
CA PRO A 119 -15.72 16.33 -3.18
C PRO A 119 -14.34 15.78 -2.77
N PRO A 120 -14.01 15.77 -1.47
CA PRO A 120 -12.77 15.17 -0.99
C PRO A 120 -12.75 13.67 -1.30
N LEU A 121 -11.58 13.14 -1.72
CA LEU A 121 -11.45 11.73 -2.12
C LEU A 121 -11.86 10.75 -1.00
N SER A 122 -11.63 11.12 0.26
CA SER A 122 -11.99 10.32 1.43
C SER A 122 -13.50 10.15 1.63
N SER A 123 -14.32 11.06 1.09
CA SER A 123 -15.79 10.93 1.17
C SER A 123 -16.37 10.09 0.03
N LEU A 124 -15.56 9.69 -0.95
CA LEU A 124 -16.01 8.96 -2.13
C LEU A 124 -15.85 7.45 -1.93
N LEU A 125 -16.94 6.76 -1.59
CA LEU A 125 -16.93 5.30 -1.48
C LEU A 125 -16.51 4.61 -2.80
N SER A 126 -16.76 5.25 -3.96
CA SER A 126 -16.33 4.71 -5.26
C SER A 126 -14.81 4.72 -5.45
N VAL A 127 -14.09 5.61 -4.75
CA VAL A 127 -12.62 5.59 -4.69
C VAL A 127 -12.16 4.36 -3.94
N SER A 128 -12.69 4.11 -2.74
CA SER A 128 -12.34 2.94 -1.94
C SER A 128 -12.67 1.63 -2.67
N GLN A 129 -13.86 1.50 -3.25
CA GLN A 129 -14.24 0.31 -4.01
C GLN A 129 -13.37 0.08 -5.25
N GLY A 130 -13.04 1.16 -5.97
CA GLY A 130 -12.15 1.08 -7.13
C GLY A 130 -10.77 0.58 -6.73
N LEU A 131 -10.18 1.14 -5.66
CA LEU A 131 -8.88 0.69 -5.15
C LEU A 131 -8.91 -0.76 -4.66
N THR A 132 -9.98 -1.17 -3.95
CA THR A 132 -10.15 -2.57 -3.52
C THR A 132 -10.22 -3.51 -4.71
N LEU A 133 -10.96 -3.16 -5.77
CA LEU A 133 -10.99 -3.98 -6.99
C LEU A 133 -9.60 -4.04 -7.64
N LEU A 134 -8.91 -2.91 -7.80
CA LEU A 134 -7.58 -2.88 -8.40
C LEU A 134 -6.62 -3.78 -7.60
N ALA A 135 -6.59 -3.67 -6.27
CA ALA A 135 -5.74 -4.48 -5.40
C ALA A 135 -6.05 -5.98 -5.51
N GLY A 136 -7.35 -6.34 -5.58
CA GLY A 136 -7.79 -7.71 -5.84
C GLY A 136 -7.28 -8.21 -7.19
N LEU A 137 -7.48 -7.44 -8.26
CA LEU A 137 -7.03 -7.78 -9.60
C LEU A 137 -5.51 -7.89 -9.69
N GLN A 138 -4.75 -7.04 -8.99
CA GLN A 138 -3.30 -7.16 -8.92
C GLN A 138 -2.89 -8.49 -8.26
N THR A 139 -3.53 -8.84 -7.14
CA THR A 139 -3.31 -10.13 -6.48
C THR A 139 -3.66 -11.30 -7.41
N PHE A 140 -4.74 -11.18 -8.19
CA PHE A 140 -5.08 -12.17 -9.21
C PHE A 140 -4.04 -12.26 -10.30
N LEU A 141 -3.60 -11.16 -10.89
CA LEU A 141 -2.69 -11.18 -12.03
C LEU A 141 -1.29 -11.68 -11.64
N LEU A 142 -0.80 -11.29 -10.46
CA LEU A 142 0.55 -11.64 -9.99
C LEU A 142 0.60 -12.96 -9.23
N GLY A 143 -0.51 -13.40 -8.64
CA GLY A 143 -0.57 -14.61 -7.81
C GLY A 143 0.25 -14.53 -6.52
N SER A 144 0.31 -15.67 -5.81
CA SER A 144 1.12 -15.84 -4.61
C SER A 144 2.61 -15.82 -4.97
N GLY A 145 3.24 -14.65 -4.93
CA GLY A 145 4.69 -14.47 -5.08
C GLY A 145 5.24 -14.39 -6.51
N GLY A 146 4.39 -14.16 -7.52
CA GLY A 146 4.85 -14.08 -8.92
C GLY A 146 5.61 -12.81 -9.25
N LYS A 147 6.70 -12.94 -10.01
CA LYS A 147 7.33 -11.81 -10.73
C LYS A 147 6.31 -11.28 -11.76
N PRO A 148 6.31 -9.97 -12.09
CA PRO A 148 5.36 -9.37 -13.03
C PRO A 148 5.55 -9.79 -14.51
N TYR A 149 6.22 -10.92 -14.75
CA TYR A 149 6.59 -11.43 -16.06
C TYR A 149 6.50 -12.97 -16.06
N GLY A 150 5.89 -13.53 -17.11
CA GLY A 150 5.85 -14.98 -17.37
C GLY A 150 4.51 -15.47 -17.92
N ASP A 151 4.48 -16.72 -18.40
CA ASP A 151 3.30 -17.37 -19.00
C ASP A 151 2.06 -17.34 -18.09
N GLY A 152 2.27 -17.38 -16.77
CA GLY A 152 1.19 -17.30 -15.79
C GLY A 152 0.41 -15.98 -15.81
N LEU A 153 1.03 -14.85 -16.18
CA LEU A 153 0.34 -13.57 -16.31
C LEU A 153 -0.57 -13.58 -17.55
N ILE A 154 -0.09 -14.15 -18.66
CA ILE A 154 -0.84 -14.24 -19.92
C ILE A 154 -2.11 -15.07 -19.72
N SER A 155 -2.01 -16.26 -19.14
CA SER A 155 -3.19 -17.09 -18.87
C SER A 155 -4.21 -16.41 -17.95
N ARG A 156 -3.75 -15.63 -16.96
CA ARG A 156 -4.66 -14.89 -16.08
C ARG A 156 -5.31 -13.70 -16.74
N LEU A 157 -4.60 -12.99 -17.63
CA LEU A 157 -5.19 -11.95 -18.48
C LEU A 157 -6.26 -12.53 -19.41
N GLU A 158 -6.05 -13.73 -19.95
CA GLU A 158 -7.06 -14.43 -20.77
C GLU A 158 -8.30 -14.84 -19.97
N MET A 159 -8.13 -15.23 -18.69
CA MET A 159 -9.25 -15.53 -17.79
C MET A 159 -9.97 -14.29 -17.26
N LEU A 160 -9.33 -13.12 -17.31
CA LEU A 160 -9.82 -11.89 -16.70
C LEU A 160 -11.23 -11.46 -17.15
N PRO A 161 -11.64 -11.55 -18.45
CA PRO A 161 -13.01 -11.25 -18.86
C PRO A 161 -14.04 -12.07 -18.08
N SER A 162 -13.81 -13.37 -17.91
CA SER A 162 -14.72 -14.24 -17.16
C SER A 162 -14.72 -13.93 -15.66
N ALA A 163 -13.54 -13.66 -15.09
CA ALA A 163 -13.43 -13.27 -13.69
C ALA A 163 -14.17 -11.96 -13.40
N LEU A 164 -14.03 -10.95 -14.28
CA LEU A 164 -14.71 -9.65 -14.15
C LEU A 164 -16.23 -9.76 -14.21
N LEU A 165 -16.79 -10.72 -14.95
CA LEU A 165 -18.24 -10.95 -14.94
C LEU A 165 -18.74 -11.42 -13.57
N GLN A 166 -17.90 -12.11 -12.79
CA GLN A 166 -18.25 -12.59 -11.45
C GLN A 166 -18.00 -11.51 -10.38
N VAL A 167 -16.92 -10.76 -10.49
CA VAL A 167 -16.49 -9.82 -9.42
C VAL A 167 -16.88 -8.36 -9.69
N CYS A 168 -17.21 -8.01 -10.93
CA CYS A 168 -17.61 -6.67 -11.33
C CYS A 168 -18.70 -6.68 -12.43
N PRO A 169 -19.83 -7.38 -12.23
CA PRO A 169 -20.91 -7.45 -13.20
C PRO A 169 -21.44 -6.06 -13.54
N LEU A 170 -21.55 -5.77 -14.84
CA LEU A 170 -22.05 -4.49 -15.38
C LEU A 170 -21.32 -3.24 -14.82
N GLY A 171 -20.08 -3.41 -14.35
CA GLY A 171 -19.26 -2.35 -13.79
C GLY A 171 -19.48 -2.12 -12.30
N THR A 172 -20.25 -2.95 -11.60
CA THR A 172 -20.46 -2.84 -10.14
C THR A 172 -19.53 -3.83 -9.42
N PRO A 173 -18.48 -3.38 -8.72
CA PRO A 173 -17.63 -4.27 -7.93
C PRO A 173 -18.46 -4.96 -6.84
N LEU A 174 -18.36 -6.27 -6.76
CA LEU A 174 -18.95 -7.06 -5.68
C LEU A 174 -17.90 -7.38 -4.63
N ASP A 175 -18.33 -7.52 -3.38
CA ASP A 175 -17.49 -7.93 -2.26
C ASP A 175 -17.32 -9.45 -2.26
N VAL A 176 -16.69 -9.98 -3.32
CA VAL A 176 -16.41 -11.40 -3.48
C VAL A 176 -14.93 -11.61 -3.23
N PRO A 177 -14.52 -12.50 -2.31
CA PRO A 177 -13.11 -12.81 -2.12
C PRO A 177 -12.56 -13.30 -3.45
N LEU A 178 -11.50 -12.65 -3.92
CA LEU A 178 -10.89 -12.95 -5.19
C LEU A 178 -10.01 -14.19 -5.02
N VAL A 179 -10.66 -15.33 -4.83
CA VAL A 179 -10.01 -16.63 -4.67
C VAL A 179 -9.30 -16.97 -5.98
N GLY A 180 -8.12 -17.58 -5.86
CA GLY A 180 -7.35 -18.09 -6.99
C GLY A 180 -8.21 -18.92 -7.95
N VAL A 181 -7.70 -19.05 -9.19
CA VAL A 181 -8.29 -19.82 -10.29
C VAL A 181 -9.10 -21.00 -9.74
N PRO A 182 -10.42 -21.10 -10.04
CA PRO A 182 -11.16 -22.30 -9.68
C PRO A 182 -10.46 -23.47 -10.38
N THR A 183 -9.80 -24.32 -9.61
CA THR A 183 -9.33 -25.60 -10.10
C THR A 183 -10.59 -26.38 -10.44
N THR A 184 -10.85 -26.48 -11.74
CA THR A 184 -11.98 -27.15 -12.41
C THR A 184 -13.38 -26.58 -12.10
N PRO A 185 -14.33 -26.66 -13.06
CA PRO A 185 -15.74 -26.51 -12.73
C PRO A 185 -16.09 -27.65 -11.78
N ALA A 186 -16.11 -27.35 -10.48
CA ALA A 186 -16.57 -28.31 -9.49
C ALA A 186 -18.01 -28.69 -9.86
N VAL A 187 -18.20 -29.97 -10.18
CA VAL A 187 -19.52 -30.61 -10.23
C VAL A 187 -20.28 -30.17 -8.98
N PRO A 188 -21.54 -29.70 -9.09
CA PRO A 188 -22.30 -29.26 -7.93
C PRO A 188 -22.39 -30.41 -6.93
N ILE A 189 -21.64 -30.29 -5.84
CA ILE A 189 -21.76 -31.21 -4.71
C ILE A 189 -23.15 -30.95 -4.11
N PRO A 190 -23.95 -32.00 -3.81
CA PRO A 190 -25.27 -31.82 -3.23
C PRO A 190 -25.16 -30.94 -1.99
N ALA A 191 -26.02 -29.93 -1.92
CA ALA A 191 -26.12 -29.01 -0.80
C ALA A 191 -26.26 -29.79 0.51
N GLY A 192 -25.16 -29.93 1.24
CA GLY A 192 -25.23 -30.07 2.69
C GLY A 192 -25.90 -28.81 3.23
N THR A 193 -26.80 -28.95 4.19
CA THR A 193 -27.62 -27.89 4.81
C THR A 193 -26.83 -26.74 5.46
N GLN A 194 -25.50 -26.75 5.39
CA GLN A 194 -24.64 -25.75 6.00
C GLN A 194 -24.07 -24.81 4.92
N LYS A 195 -24.53 -23.56 4.92
CA LYS A 195 -24.02 -22.49 4.05
C LYS A 195 -22.52 -22.33 4.29
N GLN A 196 -21.69 -22.65 3.30
CA GLN A 196 -20.25 -22.39 3.36
C GLN A 196 -19.97 -20.91 3.07
N PRO A 197 -19.08 -20.25 3.83
CA PRO A 197 -18.74 -18.86 3.58
C PRO A 197 -17.94 -18.70 2.28
N ALA A 198 -18.10 -17.56 1.62
CA ALA A 198 -17.54 -17.31 0.28
C ALA A 198 -16.00 -17.44 0.21
N TRP A 199 -15.29 -17.23 1.33
CA TRP A 199 -13.83 -17.34 1.40
C TRP A 199 -13.32 -18.78 1.62
N LYS A 200 -14.21 -19.77 1.64
CA LYS A 200 -13.87 -21.19 1.84
C LYS A 200 -14.34 -22.04 0.67
N THR A 201 -13.46 -22.21 -0.31
CA THR A 201 -13.73 -22.93 -1.56
C THR A 201 -13.21 -24.37 -1.58
N GLY A 202 -12.57 -24.85 -0.50
CA GLY A 202 -12.00 -26.19 -0.43
C GLY A 202 -11.85 -26.72 0.99
N LEU A 203 -11.51 -28.00 1.09
CA LEU A 203 -11.25 -28.72 2.34
C LEU A 203 -9.75 -29.01 2.46
N HIS A 204 -9.11 -28.57 3.54
CA HIS A 204 -7.77 -29.02 3.88
C HIS A 204 -7.80 -30.51 4.27
N ARG A 205 -6.87 -31.29 3.74
CA ARG A 205 -6.63 -32.68 4.14
C ARG A 205 -5.17 -32.78 4.58
N GLY A 206 -4.92 -32.98 5.87
CA GLY A 206 -3.56 -33.00 6.38
C GLY A 206 -3.45 -32.58 7.84
N ARG A 207 -2.22 -32.49 8.32
CA ARG A 207 -1.94 -32.10 9.71
C ARG A 207 -2.48 -30.70 9.98
N ALA A 208 -3.17 -30.55 11.11
CA ALA A 208 -3.62 -29.25 11.58
C ALA A 208 -2.43 -28.36 11.95
N MET A 209 -2.33 -27.18 11.34
CA MET A 209 -1.29 -26.18 11.64
C MET A 209 -1.89 -24.77 11.59
N VAL A 210 -1.47 -23.92 12.53
CA VAL A 210 -1.81 -22.50 12.53
C VAL A 210 -0.50 -21.72 12.62
N ASN A 211 -0.20 -20.92 11.60
CA ASN A 211 0.92 -20.01 11.58
C ASN A 211 0.40 -18.59 11.70
N VAL A 212 0.90 -17.85 12.68
CA VAL A 212 0.54 -16.45 12.92
C VAL A 212 1.82 -15.64 12.92
N ALA A 213 1.85 -14.59 12.11
CA ALA A 213 2.95 -13.64 12.08
C ALA A 213 2.44 -12.22 12.30
N VAL A 214 3.11 -11.49 13.19
CA VAL A 214 2.87 -10.08 13.46
C VAL A 214 3.98 -9.27 12.83
N THR A 215 3.63 -8.28 12.03
CA THR A 215 4.56 -7.33 11.42
C THR A 215 4.18 -5.93 11.81
N GLU A 216 5.11 -5.20 12.41
CA GLU A 216 4.94 -3.81 12.82
C GLU A 216 5.88 -2.91 12.02
N THR A 217 5.37 -1.77 11.60
CA THR A 217 6.11 -0.74 10.88
C THR A 217 6.00 0.54 11.67
N VAL A 218 7.14 1.12 12.03
CA VAL A 218 7.20 2.44 12.65
C VAL A 218 7.57 3.46 11.60
N ARG A 219 6.71 4.46 11.38
CA ARG A 219 7.05 5.61 10.54
C ARG A 219 7.39 6.76 11.47
N SER A 220 8.51 7.42 11.22
CA SER A 220 8.96 8.53 12.05
C SER A 220 9.50 9.65 11.18
N MET A 221 9.11 10.88 11.51
CA MET A 221 9.59 12.11 10.93
C MET A 221 10.21 12.94 12.05
N GLN A 222 11.54 13.02 12.03
CA GLN A 222 12.34 13.64 13.09
C GLN A 222 13.01 14.89 12.53
N TYR A 223 12.69 16.03 13.14
CA TYR A 223 13.17 17.34 12.69
C TYR A 223 14.40 17.80 13.47
N GLY A 224 14.62 17.26 14.67
CA GLY A 224 15.74 17.67 15.53
C GLY A 224 15.72 19.15 15.90
N ASN A 225 14.54 19.78 15.88
CA ASN A 225 14.34 21.21 16.10
C ASN A 225 13.34 21.43 17.24
N GLN A 226 13.68 22.28 18.20
CA GLN A 226 12.81 22.59 19.36
C GLN A 226 11.48 23.25 18.97
N SER A 227 11.43 23.92 17.82
CA SER A 227 10.21 24.58 17.33
C SER A 227 9.21 23.64 16.66
N ARG A 228 9.63 22.44 16.23
CA ARG A 228 8.79 21.49 15.52
C ARG A 228 8.92 20.11 16.13
N GLN A 229 7.83 19.62 16.69
CA GLN A 229 7.79 18.30 17.30
C GLN A 229 7.99 17.20 16.25
N ASP A 230 8.76 16.19 16.63
CA ASP A 230 8.88 14.96 15.88
C ASP A 230 7.53 14.24 15.85
N LEU A 231 7.24 13.56 14.74
CA LEU A 231 6.00 12.82 14.55
C LEU A 231 6.35 11.35 14.31
N TRP A 232 5.57 10.44 14.86
CA TRP A 232 5.69 9.03 14.54
C TRP A 232 4.37 8.31 14.75
N ASP A 233 4.21 7.18 14.07
CA ASP A 233 3.12 6.26 14.27
C ASP A 233 3.58 4.82 14.09
N VAL A 234 2.81 3.89 14.65
CA VAL A 234 3.03 2.46 14.49
C VAL A 234 1.84 1.86 13.80
N TYR A 235 2.11 1.10 12.74
CA TYR A 235 1.14 0.32 12.01
C TYR A 235 1.49 -1.15 12.13
N GLY A 236 0.57 -1.95 12.67
CA GLY A 236 0.71 -3.39 12.82
C GLY A 236 -0.20 -4.17 11.88
N THR A 237 0.25 -5.35 11.47
CA THR A 237 -0.53 -6.30 10.67
C THR A 237 -0.32 -7.71 11.21
N VAL A 238 -1.42 -8.42 11.44
CA VAL A 238 -1.43 -9.83 11.82
C VAL A 238 -1.84 -10.65 10.62
N THR A 239 -0.99 -11.60 10.24
CA THR A 239 -1.25 -12.56 9.16
C THR A 239 -1.45 -13.95 9.76
N CYS A 240 -2.45 -14.71 9.26
CA CYS A 240 -2.62 -16.12 9.57
C CYS A 240 -2.54 -16.96 8.30
N LYS A 241 -1.89 -18.12 8.42
CA LYS A 241 -2.15 -19.26 7.55
C LYS A 241 -2.63 -20.40 8.44
N CYS A 242 -3.86 -20.84 8.21
CA CYS A 242 -4.49 -21.79 9.09
C CYS A 242 -4.93 -23.03 8.28
N GLU A 243 -4.14 -24.09 8.40
CA GLU A 243 -4.31 -25.39 7.74
C GLU A 243 -5.08 -26.31 8.69
N VAL A 244 -6.41 -26.19 8.77
CA VAL A 244 -7.23 -26.93 9.74
C VAL A 244 -8.34 -27.69 9.01
N GLU A 245 -8.54 -28.96 9.39
CA GLU A 245 -9.58 -29.81 8.81
C GLU A 245 -10.99 -29.41 9.32
N GLY A 246 -12.02 -29.70 8.50
CA GLY A 246 -13.42 -29.48 8.85
C GLY A 246 -14.12 -28.42 8.00
N VAL A 247 -15.46 -28.41 8.04
CA VAL A 247 -16.31 -27.51 7.20
C VAL A 247 -16.32 -26.07 7.73
N LEU A 248 -16.23 -25.88 9.04
CA LEU A 248 -16.14 -24.56 9.70
C LEU A 248 -15.26 -24.65 10.97
N PRO A 249 -13.92 -24.73 10.84
CA PRO A 249 -13.05 -24.64 12.00
C PRO A 249 -13.22 -23.24 12.61
N ASN A 250 -13.32 -23.18 13.94
CA ASN A 250 -13.34 -21.94 14.69
C ASN A 250 -11.97 -21.75 15.33
N VAL A 251 -11.21 -20.78 14.84
CA VAL A 251 -9.88 -20.43 15.35
C VAL A 251 -10.01 -19.09 16.06
N THR A 252 -9.36 -18.94 17.21
CA THR A 252 -9.29 -17.65 17.90
C THR A 252 -7.84 -17.25 18.08
N VAL A 253 -7.45 -16.12 17.50
CA VAL A 253 -6.15 -15.48 17.77
C VAL A 253 -6.37 -14.41 18.82
N THR A 254 -5.49 -14.39 19.84
CA THR A 254 -5.54 -13.39 20.91
C THR A 254 -4.27 -12.56 20.90
N LEU A 255 -4.40 -11.24 20.80
CA LEU A 255 -3.31 -10.29 21.00
C LEU A 255 -3.38 -9.72 22.41
N SER A 256 -2.29 -9.83 23.14
CA SER A 256 -2.16 -9.28 24.49
C SER A 256 -1.09 -8.20 24.49
N LEU A 257 -1.41 -7.06 25.10
CA LEU A 257 -0.44 -5.98 25.26
C LEU A 257 0.49 -6.27 26.44
N PRO A 258 1.75 -5.79 26.39
CA PRO A 258 2.60 -5.77 27.57
C PRO A 258 2.00 -4.88 28.67
N PRO A 259 2.45 -4.98 29.94
CA PRO A 259 1.85 -4.26 31.07
C PRO A 259 1.74 -2.73 30.92
N ASN A 260 2.62 -2.13 30.12
CA ASN A 260 2.62 -0.70 29.78
C ASN A 260 2.47 -0.48 28.27
N GLY A 261 1.88 -1.44 27.56
CA GLY A 261 1.64 -1.35 26.13
C GLY A 261 0.56 -0.35 25.82
N SER A 262 0.80 0.49 24.82
CA SER A 262 -0.22 1.39 24.32
C SER A 262 -1.37 0.61 23.70
N PRO A 263 -2.63 1.03 23.93
CA PRO A 263 -3.79 0.37 23.34
C PRO A 263 -3.72 0.38 21.81
N LEU A 264 -4.28 -0.66 21.20
CA LEU A 264 -4.47 -0.72 19.75
C LEU A 264 -5.64 0.16 19.33
N GLN A 265 -5.48 0.84 18.20
CA GLN A 265 -6.43 1.77 17.62
C GLN A 265 -6.69 1.40 16.15
N ASP A 266 -7.77 1.95 15.58
CA ASP A 266 -8.15 1.84 14.16
C ASP A 266 -8.09 0.39 13.64
N ILE A 267 -8.62 -0.54 14.44
CA ILE A 267 -8.50 -1.96 14.16
C ILE A 267 -9.39 -2.34 12.98
N LEU A 268 -8.76 -2.79 11.90
CA LEU A 268 -9.43 -3.33 10.71
C LEU A 268 -9.32 -4.85 10.74
N VAL A 269 -10.44 -5.55 10.62
CA VAL A 269 -10.49 -7.02 10.65
C VAL A 269 -10.87 -7.61 9.31
N HIS A 270 -10.39 -8.82 9.05
CA HIS A 270 -10.81 -9.61 7.89
C HIS A 270 -12.29 -10.02 8.02
N PRO A 271 -13.06 -10.09 6.92
CA PRO A 271 -14.46 -10.53 6.94
C PRO A 271 -14.71 -11.93 7.52
N CYS A 272 -13.67 -12.74 7.66
CA CYS A 272 -13.79 -14.07 8.26
C CYS A 272 -13.96 -14.05 9.79
N VAL A 273 -13.72 -12.90 10.42
CA VAL A 273 -13.91 -12.71 11.87
C VAL A 273 -15.41 -12.69 12.17
N THR A 274 -15.86 -13.62 13.00
CA THR A 274 -17.28 -13.91 13.22
C THR A 274 -17.90 -13.08 14.33
N SER A 275 -17.09 -12.68 15.30
CA SER A 275 -17.51 -11.76 16.35
C SER A 275 -16.32 -10.93 16.81
N LEU A 276 -16.53 -9.62 16.92
CA LEU A 276 -15.59 -8.72 17.56
C LEU A 276 -16.35 -7.93 18.61
N ASP A 277 -15.75 -7.76 19.79
CA ASP A 277 -16.33 -6.92 20.82
C ASP A 277 -16.42 -5.49 20.29
N SER A 278 -17.59 -4.85 20.42
CA SER A 278 -17.79 -3.47 19.96
C SER A 278 -16.77 -2.51 20.57
N SER A 279 -16.32 -2.76 21.80
CA SER A 279 -15.28 -1.96 22.47
C SER A 279 -13.92 -1.98 21.76
N ILE A 280 -13.63 -3.05 21.00
CA ILE A 280 -12.42 -3.17 20.19
C ILE A 280 -12.51 -2.29 18.94
N LEU A 281 -13.70 -2.19 18.33
CA LEU A 281 -13.93 -1.41 17.11
C LEU A 281 -14.12 0.09 17.37
N THR A 282 -14.53 0.47 18.57
CA THR A 282 -14.72 1.88 18.94
C THR A 282 -13.42 2.58 19.36
N SER A 283 -12.30 1.86 19.45
CA SER A 283 -10.98 2.44 19.75
C SER A 283 -10.45 3.17 18.51
N SER A 284 -10.73 4.48 18.41
CA SER A 284 -10.31 5.34 17.30
C SER A 284 -9.11 6.19 17.70
N SER A 285 -8.22 6.48 16.74
CA SER A 285 -7.12 7.43 16.95
C SER A 285 -7.53 8.91 16.83
N VAL A 286 -8.78 9.17 16.44
CA VAL A 286 -9.30 10.51 16.13
C VAL A 286 -10.07 11.14 17.31
N ASP A 287 -10.62 10.34 18.21
CA ASP A 287 -11.42 10.82 19.34
C ASP A 287 -10.53 11.11 20.56
N ASN A 288 -10.17 12.38 20.74
CA ASN A 288 -9.36 12.87 21.85
C ASN A 288 -10.12 13.00 23.19
N LEU A 289 -11.35 12.49 23.30
CA LEU A 289 -12.30 12.87 24.35
C LEU A 289 -12.54 11.83 25.44
N ASP A 290 -12.14 10.56 25.28
CA ASP A 290 -12.31 9.57 26.34
C ASP A 290 -11.05 8.72 26.57
N GLY A 291 -10.52 8.78 27.79
CA GLY A 291 -9.37 7.99 28.26
C GLY A 291 -9.65 6.49 28.45
N SER A 292 -10.75 5.96 27.91
CA SER A 292 -11.18 4.56 28.07
C SER A 292 -10.76 3.68 26.88
N ALA A 293 -9.51 3.79 26.43
CA ALA A 293 -9.00 2.94 25.37
C ALA A 293 -8.88 1.48 25.88
N PHE A 294 -9.63 0.58 25.26
CA PHE A 294 -9.60 -0.85 25.58
C PHE A 294 -8.17 -1.37 25.41
N SER A 295 -7.59 -1.92 26.48
CA SER A 295 -6.18 -2.34 26.54
C SER A 295 -6.01 -3.87 26.49
N GLY A 296 -7.01 -4.58 25.99
CA GLY A 296 -6.92 -6.02 25.72
C GLY A 296 -7.40 -6.92 26.85
N PRO A 297 -7.38 -8.26 26.64
CA PRO A 297 -6.88 -8.95 25.44
C PRO A 297 -7.80 -8.80 24.21
N TYR A 298 -7.22 -8.60 23.02
CA TYR A 298 -7.96 -8.51 21.75
C TYR A 298 -8.15 -9.91 21.17
N LYS A 299 -9.40 -10.38 21.09
CA LYS A 299 -9.73 -11.72 20.60
C LYS A 299 -10.38 -11.64 19.22
N PHE A 300 -9.83 -12.40 18.28
CA PHE A 300 -10.32 -12.50 16.91
C PHE A 300 -10.75 -13.96 16.66
N PRO A 301 -12.02 -14.32 16.93
CA PRO A 301 -12.60 -15.60 16.50
C PRO A 301 -12.97 -15.55 15.02
N PHE A 302 -12.57 -16.56 14.24
CA PHE A 302 -12.81 -16.60 12.81
C PHE A 302 -12.86 -18.02 12.24
N SER A 303 -13.44 -18.13 11.05
CA SER A 303 -13.33 -19.31 10.18
C SER A 303 -12.35 -19.06 9.05
N PRO A 304 -11.12 -19.61 9.08
CA PRO A 304 -10.04 -19.21 8.18
C PRO A 304 -10.29 -19.54 6.70
N PRO A 305 -9.87 -18.66 5.79
CA PRO A 305 -9.47 -19.01 4.43
C PRO A 305 -8.34 -20.05 4.39
N LEU A 306 -8.21 -20.76 3.25
CA LEU A 306 -7.13 -21.76 3.06
C LEU A 306 -5.76 -21.11 2.83
N GLU A 307 -5.73 -20.01 2.08
CA GLU A 307 -4.50 -19.28 1.77
C GLU A 307 -4.08 -18.35 2.91
N PRO A 308 -2.79 -17.99 3.01
CA PRO A 308 -2.33 -16.95 3.92
C PRO A 308 -3.13 -15.66 3.71
N PHE A 309 -3.64 -15.10 4.80
CA PHE A 309 -4.45 -13.89 4.76
C PHE A 309 -4.10 -12.96 5.92
N ARG A 310 -4.42 -11.69 5.74
CA ARG A 310 -4.34 -10.67 6.78
C ARG A 310 -5.56 -10.81 7.68
N LEU A 311 -5.37 -11.22 8.94
CA LEU A 311 -6.42 -11.35 9.93
C LEU A 311 -6.90 -9.98 10.44
N CYS A 312 -5.96 -9.11 10.80
CA CYS A 312 -6.27 -7.74 11.19
C CYS A 312 -5.09 -6.80 10.95
N SER A 313 -5.38 -5.51 10.94
CA SER A 313 -4.41 -4.41 10.98
C SER A 313 -4.83 -3.43 12.07
N TYR A 314 -3.85 -2.76 12.66
CA TYR A 314 -4.07 -1.82 13.76
C TYR A 314 -3.06 -0.69 13.71
N THR A 315 -3.40 0.42 14.36
CA THR A 315 -2.45 1.48 14.71
C THR A 315 -2.17 1.44 16.22
N SER A 316 -1.05 2.00 16.64
CA SER A 316 -0.74 2.17 18.06
C SER A 316 0.13 3.41 18.28
N GLN A 317 -0.07 4.04 19.44
CA GLN A 317 0.64 5.25 19.85
C GLN A 317 1.78 4.89 20.80
N VAL A 318 2.97 4.60 20.27
CA VAL A 318 4.15 4.35 21.12
C VAL A 318 4.70 5.67 21.67
N PRO A 319 5.27 5.70 22.89
CA PRO A 319 5.72 6.95 23.51
C PRO A 319 6.98 7.55 22.86
N VAL A 320 7.83 6.73 22.24
CA VAL A 320 9.08 7.16 21.61
C VAL A 320 9.39 6.24 20.41
N PRO A 321 9.90 6.75 19.27
CA PRO A 321 10.32 5.91 18.16
C PRO A 321 11.54 5.04 18.54
N PRO A 322 11.69 3.84 17.93
CA PRO A 322 12.74 2.89 18.30
C PRO A 322 14.15 3.40 17.96
N ILE A 323 14.29 4.22 16.92
CA ILE A 323 15.56 4.81 16.48
C ILE A 323 15.37 6.33 16.37
N LEU A 324 16.24 7.08 17.02
CA LEU A 324 16.35 8.53 16.92
C LEU A 324 17.52 8.89 16.01
N GLY A 325 17.24 9.54 14.89
CA GLY A 325 18.18 10.04 13.92
C GLY A 325 18.31 11.56 13.94
N LEU A 326 19.54 12.03 13.79
CA LEU A 326 19.86 13.41 13.52
C LEU A 326 20.61 13.47 12.20
N TYR A 327 20.16 14.33 11.30
CA TYR A 327 20.81 14.62 10.04
C TYR A 327 21.08 16.12 9.96
N GLN A 328 22.34 16.49 9.75
CA GLN A 328 22.77 17.87 9.59
C GLN A 328 23.65 17.97 8.35
N LEU A 329 23.36 18.97 7.51
CA LEU A 329 24.15 19.30 6.34
C LEU A 329 24.58 20.76 6.48
N LYS A 330 25.89 21.01 6.49
CA LYS A 330 26.49 22.33 6.52
C LYS A 330 27.36 22.53 5.29
N GLU A 331 27.37 23.76 4.78
CA GLU A 331 28.22 24.16 3.66
C GLU A 331 29.38 24.98 4.24
N GLU A 332 30.61 24.52 4.04
CA GLU A 332 31.84 25.14 4.53
C GLU A 332 32.87 25.14 3.39
N ASP A 333 33.43 26.30 3.04
CA ASP A 333 34.56 26.43 2.10
C ASP A 333 34.42 25.63 0.79
N ASN A 334 33.24 25.70 0.16
CA ASN A 334 32.92 24.98 -1.09
C ASN A 334 32.91 23.44 -0.96
N GLN A 335 32.84 22.94 0.29
CA GLN A 335 32.67 21.54 0.65
C GLN A 335 31.38 21.37 1.48
N LEU A 336 30.79 20.18 1.41
CA LEU A 336 29.60 19.84 2.19
C LEU A 336 30.01 18.95 3.37
N ARG A 337 29.75 19.43 4.57
CA ARG A 337 29.91 18.66 5.80
C ARG A 337 28.57 18.05 6.18
N LEU A 338 28.46 16.75 5.97
CA LEU A 338 27.33 15.94 6.41
C LEU A 338 27.63 15.33 7.77
N THR A 339 26.69 15.42 8.69
CA THR A 339 26.73 14.73 9.99
C THR A 339 25.43 13.98 10.17
N ALA A 340 25.52 12.66 10.29
CA ALA A 340 24.40 11.80 10.60
C ALA A 340 24.69 11.03 11.90
N SER A 341 23.73 10.98 12.82
CA SER A 341 23.84 10.16 14.03
C SER A 341 22.54 9.42 14.28
N LEU A 342 22.64 8.12 14.58
CA LEU A 342 21.52 7.27 14.94
C LEU A 342 21.70 6.79 16.38
N LYS A 343 20.65 6.88 17.18
CA LYS A 343 20.60 6.44 18.56
C LYS A 343 19.45 5.46 18.74
N LEU A 344 19.77 4.25 19.17
CA LEU A 344 18.78 3.25 19.54
C LEU A 344 18.12 3.62 20.87
N HIS A 345 16.79 3.52 20.95
CA HIS A 345 16.07 3.68 22.20
C HIS A 345 16.38 2.53 23.16
N GLU A 346 16.45 2.80 24.47
CA GLU A 346 16.89 1.85 25.49
C GLU A 346 15.99 0.62 25.64
N THR A 347 14.72 0.73 25.25
CA THR A 347 13.76 -0.39 25.26
C THR A 347 13.96 -1.37 24.10
N VAL A 348 14.74 -0.99 23.09
CA VAL A 348 14.93 -1.80 21.88
C VAL A 348 16.23 -2.59 21.99
N LYS A 349 16.11 -3.92 21.90
CA LYS A 349 17.28 -4.80 21.84
C LYS A 349 17.98 -4.63 20.50
N ASN A 350 19.30 -4.53 20.56
CA ASN A 350 20.15 -4.30 19.40
C ASN A 350 20.45 -5.60 18.62
N ASN A 351 19.39 -6.26 18.13
CA ASN A 351 19.46 -7.55 17.43
C ASN A 351 18.86 -7.45 16.02
N PHE A 352 19.22 -6.39 15.29
CA PHE A 352 18.76 -6.21 13.91
C PHE A 352 19.40 -7.26 13.01
N GLU A 353 18.56 -7.97 12.25
CA GLU A 353 19.02 -8.83 11.14
C GLU A 353 19.65 -7.97 10.04
N TYR A 354 19.11 -6.77 9.82
CA TYR A 354 19.60 -5.83 8.84
C TYR A 354 19.22 -4.39 9.23
N CYS A 355 20.15 -3.45 9.05
CA CYS A 355 19.93 -2.03 9.31
C CYS A 355 20.81 -1.17 8.39
N GLU A 356 20.18 -0.31 7.61
CA GLU A 356 20.83 0.65 6.74
C GLU A 356 20.21 2.03 6.87
N ALA A 357 21.03 3.06 6.74
CA ALA A 357 20.57 4.44 6.62
C ALA A 357 20.91 5.00 5.25
N HIS A 358 19.89 5.44 4.54
CA HIS A 358 20.01 6.01 3.20
C HIS A 358 20.00 7.54 3.32
N LEU A 359 21.08 8.17 2.91
CA LEU A 359 21.33 9.61 3.08
C LEU A 359 21.42 10.28 1.69
N PRO A 360 20.29 10.74 1.14
CA PRO A 360 20.24 11.27 -0.22
C PRO A 360 20.74 12.72 -0.33
N LEU A 361 21.32 13.04 -1.49
CA LEU A 361 21.86 14.36 -1.87
C LEU A 361 21.30 14.82 -3.23
N PHE A 362 20.03 14.49 -3.54
CA PHE A 362 19.42 14.57 -4.87
C PHE A 362 19.41 15.96 -5.55
N ASN A 363 19.59 17.04 -4.81
CA ASN A 363 19.44 18.42 -5.32
C ASN A 363 20.77 19.12 -5.66
N ARG A 364 21.88 18.38 -5.77
CA ARG A 364 23.21 18.98 -6.03
C ARG A 364 23.97 18.26 -7.14
N ASN A 365 25.02 18.92 -7.62
CA ASN A 365 25.94 18.39 -8.63
C ASN A 365 26.47 17.01 -8.22
N GLN A 366 26.82 16.17 -9.21
CA GLN A 366 27.36 14.83 -8.95
C GLN A 366 28.46 14.86 -7.90
N MET A 367 28.37 13.93 -6.94
CA MET A 367 29.36 13.79 -5.87
C MET A 367 30.75 13.54 -6.47
N GLY A 368 31.68 14.47 -6.22
CA GLY A 368 33.09 14.35 -6.63
C GLY A 368 33.82 13.30 -5.76
N GLY A 369 34.49 13.77 -4.71
CA GLY A 369 35.13 12.94 -3.68
C GLY A 369 34.40 13.06 -2.34
N ALA A 370 34.31 11.95 -1.60
CA ALA A 370 33.74 11.92 -0.26
C ALA A 370 34.80 11.37 0.71
N ASP A 371 35.20 12.19 1.69
CA ASP A 371 35.95 11.71 2.85
C ASP A 371 34.93 11.30 3.92
N VAL A 372 34.84 10.00 4.20
CA VAL A 372 33.81 9.45 5.09
C VAL A 372 34.47 8.88 6.34
N LYS A 373 34.06 9.39 7.49
CA LYS A 373 34.44 8.85 8.79
C LYS A 373 33.19 8.32 9.48
N VAL A 374 33.20 7.03 9.79
CA VAL A 374 32.10 6.36 10.49
C VAL A 374 32.56 5.85 11.85
N SER A 375 31.67 5.94 12.83
CA SER A 375 31.89 5.36 14.16
C SER A 375 31.74 3.84 14.15
N PHE A 376 30.87 3.32 13.28
CA PHE A 376 30.55 1.89 13.17
C PHE A 376 30.00 1.59 11.76
N GLY A 377 30.11 0.34 11.31
CA GLY A 377 29.61 -0.10 10.00
C GLY A 377 30.47 0.36 8.82
N GLN A 378 29.91 0.29 7.62
CA GLN A 378 30.53 0.71 6.37
C GLN A 378 29.63 1.70 5.63
N VAL A 379 30.23 2.58 4.84
CA VAL A 379 29.48 3.52 3.99
C VAL A 379 29.84 3.30 2.54
N ASP A 380 28.81 3.06 1.74
CA ASP A 380 28.91 2.98 0.30
C ASP A 380 28.43 4.28 -0.35
N VAL A 381 29.21 4.74 -1.32
CA VAL A 381 28.96 5.99 -2.04
C VAL A 381 28.42 5.67 -3.43
N SER A 382 27.13 5.90 -3.64
CA SER A 382 26.50 5.76 -4.95
C SER A 382 26.50 7.11 -5.68
N LYS A 383 27.50 7.32 -6.54
CA LYS A 383 27.66 8.57 -7.31
C LYS A 383 26.52 8.81 -8.30
N GLU A 384 26.04 7.77 -8.98
CA GLU A 384 24.94 7.85 -9.95
C GLU A 384 23.62 8.28 -9.33
N LYS A 385 23.38 7.83 -8.09
CA LYS A 385 22.13 8.11 -7.35
C LYS A 385 22.26 9.29 -6.40
N ASN A 386 23.42 9.96 -6.33
CA ASN A 386 23.73 10.98 -5.33
C ASN A 386 23.31 10.53 -3.91
N LEU A 387 23.68 9.31 -3.53
CA LEU A 387 23.21 8.64 -2.30
C LEU A 387 24.39 8.07 -1.52
N LEU A 388 24.41 8.31 -0.20
CA LEU A 388 25.28 7.59 0.73
C LEU A 388 24.45 6.53 1.45
N VAL A 389 24.93 5.29 1.45
CA VAL A 389 24.29 4.18 2.16
C VAL A 389 25.19 3.79 3.33
N TRP A 390 24.72 4.02 4.55
CA TRP A 390 25.41 3.61 5.76
C TRP A 390 24.88 2.25 6.22
N ALA A 391 25.67 1.20 5.95
CA ALA A 391 25.38 -0.16 6.36
C ALA A 391 25.91 -0.42 7.77
N LEU A 392 24.98 -0.59 8.72
CA LEU A 392 25.28 -0.85 10.13
C LEU A 392 25.48 -2.35 10.41
N GLY A 393 25.15 -3.22 9.45
CA GLY A 393 25.39 -4.66 9.51
C GLY A 393 24.50 -5.43 10.50
N MET A 394 24.73 -6.75 10.58
CA MET A 394 24.17 -7.61 11.62
C MET A 394 24.90 -7.28 12.93
N TYR A 395 24.15 -6.89 13.96
CA TYR A 395 24.66 -6.54 15.30
C TYR A 395 25.52 -5.26 15.35
N GLN A 396 24.89 -4.08 15.44
CA GLN A 396 25.12 -3.10 16.52
C GLN A 396 24.78 -1.65 16.11
N ILE A 397 23.66 -1.11 16.59
CA ILE A 397 23.50 0.33 16.84
C ILE A 397 24.05 0.62 18.24
N LEU A 398 25.33 1.01 18.36
CA LEU A 398 25.94 1.26 19.66
C LEU A 398 25.32 2.46 20.38
N GLN A 399 25.28 2.36 21.71
CA GLN A 399 24.98 3.47 22.63
C GLN A 399 25.87 4.70 22.38
N PRO A 400 25.43 5.91 22.77
CA PRO A 400 26.17 7.14 22.53
C PRO A 400 27.56 7.08 23.17
N GLN A 401 28.59 6.94 22.35
CA GLN A 401 29.97 7.23 22.73
C GLN A 401 30.30 8.61 22.19
N VAL A 402 30.35 9.59 23.09
CA VAL A 402 30.86 10.93 22.80
C VAL A 402 32.32 10.79 22.38
N LYS A 403 32.62 11.01 21.10
CA LYS A 403 33.98 11.26 20.63
C LYS A 403 34.03 12.63 19.98
N LYS A 404 34.48 13.61 20.77
CA LYS A 404 35.05 14.87 20.28
C LYS A 404 36.20 14.52 19.35
N ILE A 405 36.22 15.03 18.13
CA ILE A 405 37.45 15.13 17.36
C ILE A 405 37.46 16.49 16.66
N PHE A 406 38.52 17.24 16.94
CA PHE A 406 38.92 18.49 16.33
C PHE A 406 39.37 18.25 14.88
N TYR A 407 39.01 19.15 13.97
CA TYR A 407 39.90 20.05 13.22
C TYR A 407 39.07 21.21 12.67
#